data_AF-A0A3C0YMQ7-F1
#
_entry.id   AF-A0A3C0YMQ7-F1
#
_cell.length_a   1.000
_cell.length_b   1.000
_cell.length_c   1.000
_cell.angle_alpha   90.00
_cell.angle_beta   90.00
_cell.angle_gamma   90.00
#
_symmetry.space_group_name_H-M   'P 1'
#
loop_
_entity.id
_entity.type
_entity.pdbx_description
1 polymer ?
#
loop_
_entity_poly.entity_id
_entity_poly.type
_entity_poly.pdbx_seq_one_letter_code
_entity_poly.pdbx_strand_id
1 'polypeptide(L)'
;PLLKEGIDTLVLGCTHYSFIKPVIQKLMPDHIKIVETGDAVANYLKHVLIEKHLINQNTAKGTTDFWTNSLDQNAVNVIAKLWGGDPKSFNFKGLWI
;
A
#
# COMPACT_ATOMS: atom_id res chain seq x y z
N PRO A 1 -7.34 25.12 -1.83
CA PRO A 1 -7.06 25.58 -0.45
C PRO A 1 -5.59 25.39 -0.07
N LEU A 2 -5.10 24.15 -0.03
CA LEU A 2 -3.72 23.83 0.38
C LEU A 2 -2.63 24.59 -0.38
N LEU A 3 -2.75 24.70 -1.72
CA LEU A 3 -1.81 25.48 -2.53
C LEU A 3 -1.82 26.98 -2.20
N LYS A 4 -2.97 27.53 -1.77
CA LYS A 4 -3.09 28.93 -1.33
C LYS A 4 -2.43 29.15 0.03
N GLU A 5 -2.41 28.11 0.87
CA GLU A 5 -1.72 28.11 2.17
C GLU A 5 -0.20 27.92 2.03
N GLY A 6 0.33 27.78 0.81
CA GLY A 6 1.77 27.73 0.57
C GLY A 6 2.46 26.47 1.11
N ILE A 7 1.77 25.32 1.14
CA ILE A 7 2.42 24.05 1.50
C ILE A 7 3.60 23.76 0.56
N ASP A 8 4.64 23.13 1.08
CA ASP A 8 5.75 22.60 0.27
C ASP A 8 5.67 21.07 0.12
N THR A 9 4.84 20.41 0.93
CA THR A 9 4.76 18.96 1.04
C THR A 9 3.30 18.53 1.22
N LEU A 10 2.90 17.52 0.45
CA LEU A 10 1.61 16.85 0.56
C LEU A 10 1.81 15.40 1.02
N VAL A 11 1.27 15.08 2.19
CA VAL A 11 1.27 13.71 2.72
C VAL A 11 0.00 12.99 2.29
N LEU A 12 0.15 11.85 1.62
CA LEU A 12 -0.96 10.98 1.26
C LEU A 12 -1.36 10.11 2.47
N GLY A 13 -2.15 10.70 3.39
CA GLY A 13 -2.50 10.10 4.68
C GLY A 13 -3.56 8.99 4.66
N CYS A 14 -4.14 8.66 3.51
CA CYS A 14 -5.11 7.58 3.36
C CYS A 14 -4.53 6.48 2.48
N THR A 15 -4.75 5.22 2.86
CA THR A 15 -4.27 4.03 2.12
C THR A 15 -4.78 3.96 0.67
N HIS A 16 -5.88 4.64 0.34
CA HIS A 16 -6.45 4.67 -1.01
C HIS A 16 -5.72 5.64 -1.95
N TYR A 17 -4.96 6.60 -1.43
CA TYR A 17 -4.38 7.66 -2.26
C TYR A 17 -3.23 7.18 -3.13
N SER A 18 -2.59 6.07 -2.80
CA SER A 18 -1.55 5.46 -3.66
C SER A 18 -2.07 5.15 -5.06
N PHE A 19 -3.35 4.78 -5.21
CA PHE A 19 -3.94 4.46 -6.52
C PHE A 19 -4.19 5.68 -7.39
N ILE A 20 -4.32 6.86 -6.79
CA ILE A 20 -4.55 8.13 -7.50
C ILE A 20 -3.34 9.07 -7.46
N LYS A 21 -2.23 8.65 -6.84
CA LYS A 21 -0.99 9.42 -6.79
C LYS A 21 -0.56 9.94 -8.16
N PRO A 22 -0.59 9.16 -9.26
CA PRO A 22 -0.21 9.68 -10.57
C PRO A 22 -1.11 10.84 -11.05
N VAL A 23 -2.38 10.84 -10.63
CA VAL A 23 -3.32 11.92 -10.94
C VAL A 23 -3.02 13.14 -10.07
N ILE A 24 -2.82 12.94 -8.77
CA ILE A 24 -2.45 14.01 -7.83
C ILE A 24 -1.15 14.69 -8.28
N GLN A 25 -0.13 13.91 -8.67
CA GLN A 25 1.14 14.42 -9.17
C GLN A 25 0.98 15.33 -10.39
N LYS A 26 0.09 14.99 -11.33
CA LYS A 26 -0.19 15.83 -12.51
C LYS A 26 -0.89 17.15 -12.17
N LEU A 27 -1.59 17.21 -11.05
CA LEU A 27 -2.33 18.39 -10.61
C LEU A 27 -1.51 19.29 -9.68
N MET A 28 -0.44 18.75 -9.08
CA MET A 28 0.41 19.48 -8.16
C MET A 28 1.57 20.17 -8.89
N PRO A 29 1.92 21.40 -8.50
CA PRO A 29 3.15 22.04 -8.97
C PRO A 29 4.40 21.22 -8.61
N ASP A 30 5.43 21.27 -9.46
CA ASP A 30 6.67 20.49 -9.31
C ASP A 30 7.44 20.72 -8.00
N HIS A 31 7.27 21.90 -7.38
CA HIS A 31 7.92 22.22 -6.10
C HIS A 31 7.26 21.52 -4.90
N ILE A 32 6.06 20.95 -5.07
CA ILE A 32 5.35 20.25 -4.00
C ILE A 32 5.86 18.81 -3.90
N LYS A 33 6.48 18.49 -2.78
CA LYS A 33 6.90 17.12 -2.48
C LYS A 33 5.70 16.27 -2.10
N ILE A 34 5.49 15.14 -2.78
CA ILE A 34 4.45 14.18 -2.41
C ILE A 34 5.08 13.02 -1.62
N VAL A 35 4.56 12.77 -0.43
CA VAL A 35 5.02 11.70 0.47
C VAL A 35 3.94 10.64 0.64
N GLU A 36 4.29 9.38 0.39
CA GLU A 36 3.44 8.22 0.68
C GLU A 36 3.77 7.61 2.03
N THR A 37 2.74 7.18 2.75
CA THR A 37 2.89 6.57 4.08
C THR A 37 3.22 5.08 4.02
N GLY A 38 2.86 4.38 2.93
CA GLY A 38 3.08 2.94 2.77
C GLY A 38 4.55 2.53 2.91
N ASP A 39 5.45 3.18 2.16
CA ASP A 39 6.88 2.88 2.21
C ASP A 39 7.49 3.18 3.58
N ALA A 40 7.06 4.26 4.23
CA ALA A 40 7.52 4.61 5.56
C ALA A 40 7.12 3.54 6.59
N VAL A 41 5.88 3.05 6.53
CA VAL A 41 5.38 1.97 7.39
C VAL A 41 6.13 0.66 7.14
N ALA A 42 6.36 0.29 5.88
CA ALA A 42 7.09 -0.94 5.52
C ALA A 42 8.55 -0.93 6.02
N ASN A 43 9.24 0.21 5.85
CA ASN A 43 10.62 0.36 6.36
C ASN A 43 10.68 0.33 7.88
N TYR A 44 9.72 0.96 8.55
CA TYR A 44 9.65 0.92 10.01
C TYR A 44 9.35 -0.50 10.52
N LEU A 45 8.43 -1.23 9.88
CA LEU A 45 8.16 -2.64 10.20
C LEU A 45 9.44 -3.47 10.08
N LYS A 46 10.23 -3.31 9.01
CA LYS A 46 11.50 -4.01 8.84
C LYS A 46 12.47 -3.72 9.98
N HIS A 47 12.58 -2.44 10.38
CA HIS A 47 13.41 -2.04 11.51
C HIS A 47 12.98 -2.74 12.81
N VAL A 48 11.68 -2.72 13.13
CA VAL A 48 11.13 -3.40 14.32
C VAL A 48 11.38 -4.90 14.29
N LEU A 49 11.25 -5.56 13.12
CA LEU A 49 11.53 -7.00 12.98
C LEU A 49 13.02 -7.32 13.20
N ILE A 50 13.94 -6.45 12.77
CA ILE A 50 15.38 -6.61 13.03
C ILE A 50 15.67 -6.48 14.53
N GLU A 51 15.17 -5.42 15.17
CA GLU A 51 15.38 -5.18 16.59
C GLU A 51 14.84 -6.31 17.47
N LYS A 52 13.73 -6.94 17.05
CA LYS A 52 13.12 -8.06 17.76
C LYS A 52 13.67 -9.43 17.37
N HIS A 53 14.65 -9.50 16.47
CA HIS A 53 15.19 -10.76 15.92
C HIS A 53 14.12 -11.66 15.27
N LEU A 54 13.13 -11.06 14.60
CA LEU A 54 11.98 -11.74 13.95
C LEU A 54 12.10 -11.82 12.41
N ILE A 55 13.24 -11.41 11.83
CA ILE A 55 13.44 -11.52 10.39
C ILE A 55 13.48 -12.98 9.98
N ASN A 56 12.61 -13.34 9.03
CA ASN A 56 12.65 -14.65 8.38
C ASN A 56 13.97 -14.83 7.64
N GLN A 57 14.76 -15.83 8.04
CA GLN A 57 16.07 -16.14 7.44
C GLN A 57 15.97 -17.15 6.28
N ASN A 58 14.78 -17.66 5.99
CA ASN A 58 14.58 -18.60 4.90
C ASN A 58 14.71 -17.89 3.55
N THR A 59 15.32 -18.55 2.57
CA THR A 59 15.47 -18.07 1.20
C THR A 59 14.28 -18.46 0.31
N ALA A 60 13.44 -19.38 0.77
CA ALA A 60 12.18 -19.70 0.12
C ALA A 60 11.22 -18.50 0.19
N LYS A 61 10.55 -18.21 -0.93
CA LYS A 61 9.50 -17.18 -0.97
C LYS A 61 8.36 -17.57 -0.03
N GLY A 62 7.89 -16.60 0.76
CA GLY A 62 6.69 -16.76 1.57
C GLY A 62 5.43 -16.83 0.71
N THR A 63 4.33 -17.20 1.34
CA THR A 63 2.98 -17.16 0.77
C THR A 63 2.23 -15.92 1.24
N THR A 64 1.43 -15.34 0.36
CA THR A 64 0.53 -14.22 0.69
C THR A 64 -0.91 -14.69 0.56
N ASP A 65 -1.67 -14.62 1.65
CA ASP A 65 -3.08 -14.99 1.67
C ASP A 65 -3.91 -13.73 1.96
N PHE A 66 -5.01 -13.56 1.22
CA PHE A 66 -5.95 -12.46 1.42
C PHE A 66 -7.30 -12.97 1.89
N TRP A 67 -7.80 -12.37 2.97
CA TRP A 67 -9.16 -12.53 3.48
C TRP A 67 -9.89 -11.19 3.40
N THR A 68 -11.20 -11.22 3.23
CA THR A 68 -12.05 -10.04 3.20
C THR A 68 -13.34 -10.31 3.96
N ASN A 69 -14.01 -9.28 4.47
CA ASN A 69 -15.40 -9.37 4.92
C ASN A 69 -16.38 -8.90 3.83
N SER A 70 -15.87 -8.54 2.65
CA SER A 70 -16.70 -8.12 1.53
C SER A 70 -17.51 -9.29 0.98
N LEU A 71 -18.81 -9.05 0.80
CA LEU A 71 -19.72 -9.97 0.10
C LEU A 71 -19.76 -9.69 -1.40
N ASP A 72 -19.07 -8.65 -1.88
CA ASP A 72 -18.99 -8.32 -3.29
C ASP A 72 -18.14 -9.37 -4.02
N GLN A 73 -18.74 -10.01 -5.03
CA GLN A 73 -18.08 -10.99 -5.89
C GLN A 73 -16.86 -10.40 -6.62
N ASN A 74 -16.83 -9.08 -6.80
CA ASN A 74 -15.74 -8.37 -7.45
C ASN A 74 -14.55 -8.05 -6.52
N ALA A 75 -14.63 -8.35 -5.22
CA ALA A 75 -13.57 -8.04 -4.26
C ALA A 75 -12.20 -8.65 -4.65
N VAL A 76 -12.20 -9.88 -5.19
CA VAL A 76 -10.99 -10.55 -5.66
C VAL A 76 -10.29 -9.78 -6.79
N ASN A 77 -11.04 -9.21 -7.72
CA ASN A 77 -10.49 -8.44 -8.84
C ASN A 77 -9.94 -7.10 -8.38
N VAL A 78 -10.60 -6.46 -7.41
CA VAL A 78 -10.09 -5.24 -6.78
C VAL A 78 -8.76 -5.56 -6.11
N ILE A 79 -8.71 -6.55 -5.21
CA ILE A 79 -7.48 -6.96 -4.52
C ILE A 79 -6.36 -7.29 -5.51
N ALA A 80 -6.64 -8.09 -6.54
CA ALA A 80 -5.66 -8.43 -7.57
C ALA A 80 -5.09 -7.18 -8.25
N LYS A 81 -5.95 -6.22 -8.61
CA LYS A 81 -5.53 -4.97 -9.27
C LYS A 81 -4.71 -4.09 -8.33
N LEU A 82 -5.10 -3.98 -7.06
CA LEU A 82 -4.40 -3.15 -6.07
C LEU A 82 -3.06 -3.77 -5.65
N TRP A 83 -2.97 -5.10 -5.60
CA TRP A 83 -1.75 -5.83 -5.25
C TRP A 83 -0.65 -5.69 -6.31
N GLY A 84 -1.02 -5.46 -7.56
CA GLY A 84 -0.06 -5.26 -8.65
C GLY A 84 0.73 -6.52 -9.04
N GLY A 85 0.37 -7.69 -8.50
CA GLY A 85 0.96 -8.98 -8.84
C GLY A 85 0.11 -9.77 -9.85
N ASP A 86 0.73 -10.79 -10.47
CA ASP A 86 0.01 -11.86 -11.18
C ASP A 86 -1.07 -12.44 -10.22
N PRO A 87 -2.32 -12.71 -10.64
CA PRO A 87 -3.32 -13.41 -9.84
C PRO A 87 -2.82 -14.72 -9.18
N LYS A 88 -1.72 -15.31 -9.67
CA LYS A 88 -1.03 -16.47 -9.07
C LYS A 88 -0.09 -16.13 -7.91
N SER A 89 0.15 -14.86 -7.62
CA SER A 89 1.10 -14.39 -6.60
C SER A 89 0.54 -14.37 -5.18
N PHE A 90 -0.76 -14.64 -5.03
CA PHE A 90 -1.44 -14.69 -3.74
C PHE A 90 -2.57 -15.73 -3.77
N ASN A 91 -2.96 -16.20 -2.59
CA ASN A 91 -4.15 -17.02 -2.43
C ASN A 91 -5.30 -16.16 -1.92
N PHE A 92 -6.39 -16.07 -2.69
CA PHE A 92 -7.62 -15.47 -2.20
C PHE A 92 -8.41 -16.49 -1.39
N LYS A 93 -8.62 -16.22 -0.11
CA LYS A 93 -9.34 -17.12 0.81
C LYS A 93 -10.82 -16.76 0.97
N GLY A 94 -11.25 -15.59 0.48
CA GLY A 94 -12.64 -15.15 0.56
C GLY A 94 -13.00 -14.60 1.94
N LEU A 95 -14.19 -14.96 2.43
CA LEU A 95 -14.71 -14.47 3.69
C LEU A 95 -13.84 -14.92 4.88
N TRP A 96 -13.49 -13.98 5.75
CA TRP A 96 -12.95 -14.31 7.07
C TRP A 96 -14.11 -14.77 7.97
N ILE A 97 -14.41 -16.08 7.92
CA ILE A 97 -15.38 -16.78 8.77
C ILE A 97 -14.69 -17.84 9.62
#